data_AF-I3SQ92-F1
#
_entry.id   AF-I3SQ92-F1
#
_cell.length_a   1.000
_cell.length_b   1.000
_cell.length_c   1.000
_cell.angle_alpha   90.00
_cell.angle_beta   90.00
_cell.angle_gamma   90.00
#
_symmetry.space_group_name_H-M   'P 1'
#
loop_
_entity.id
_entity.type
_entity.pdbx_description
1 polymer ?
#
loop_
_entity_poly.entity_id
_entity_poly.type
_entity_poly.pdbx_seq_one_letter_code
_entity_poly.pdbx_strand_id
1 'polypeptide(L)'
;MASSSDTWMKEYNEAMKLADDINSMISERSSFPASGPETQRHASAIRRKITILGTRLDSLQSLLSKLPVKSEKEMNRRKDTLANLRSKVNQMASTLNMSNFANRDSLLGPEIKPDAMSRTVGLDNSGLVGLQRQIMKEQDDGLEKLERL
;
A
#
# COMPACT_ATOMS: atom_id res chain seq x y z
N MET A 1 -21.88 -9.70 -18.30
CA MET A 1 -21.46 -9.49 -16.90
C MET A 1 -20.51 -10.63 -16.55
N ALA A 2 -19.21 -10.37 -16.36
CA ALA A 2 -18.30 -11.42 -15.88
C ALA A 2 -18.67 -11.77 -14.43
N SER A 3 -18.64 -13.05 -14.05
CA SER A 3 -18.91 -13.42 -12.66
C SER A 3 -17.85 -12.79 -11.76
N SER A 4 -18.22 -12.32 -10.57
CA SER A 4 -17.25 -11.82 -9.58
C SER A 4 -16.12 -12.82 -9.31
N SER A 5 -16.39 -14.11 -9.50
CA SER A 5 -15.40 -15.19 -9.50
C SER A 5 -14.30 -15.01 -10.56
N ASP A 6 -14.70 -14.73 -11.80
CA ASP A 6 -13.81 -14.56 -12.96
C ASP A 6 -12.98 -13.29 -12.79
N THR A 7 -13.59 -12.24 -12.22
CA THR A 7 -12.89 -11.00 -11.88
C THR A 7 -11.78 -11.24 -10.86
N TRP A 8 -12.05 -11.98 -9.77
CA TRP A 8 -11.03 -12.28 -8.76
C TRP A 8 -9.86 -13.06 -9.36
N MET A 9 -10.15 -14.07 -10.19
CA MET A 9 -9.11 -14.89 -10.82
C MET A 9 -8.28 -14.10 -11.83
N LYS A 10 -8.90 -13.20 -12.60
CA LYS A 10 -8.20 -12.29 -13.50
C LYS A 10 -7.24 -11.36 -12.73
N GLU A 11 -7.72 -10.70 -11.69
CA GLU A 11 -6.89 -9.80 -10.87
C GLU A 11 -5.74 -10.56 -10.18
N TYR A 12 -5.98 -11.80 -9.75
CA TYR A 12 -4.96 -12.66 -9.17
C TYR A 12 -3.85 -13.00 -10.19
N ASN A 13 -4.22 -13.34 -11.43
CA ASN A 13 -3.25 -13.61 -12.49
C ASN A 13 -2.41 -12.36 -12.84
N GLU A 14 -3.03 -11.18 -12.87
CA GLU A 14 -2.31 -9.92 -13.08
C GLU A 14 -1.36 -9.60 -11.91
N ALA A 15 -1.76 -9.88 -10.67
CA ALA A 15 -0.89 -9.77 -9.51
C ALA A 15 0.30 -10.74 -9.58
N MET A 16 0.09 -11.98 -10.05
CA MET A 16 1.18 -12.94 -10.25
C MET A 16 2.19 -12.46 -11.30
N LYS A 17 1.72 -12.00 -12.47
CA LYS A 17 2.61 -11.45 -13.51
C LYS A 17 3.46 -10.30 -12.98
N LEU A 18 2.86 -9.39 -12.20
CA LEU A 18 3.59 -8.28 -11.59
C LEU A 18 4.62 -8.77 -10.57
N ALA A 19 4.31 -9.82 -9.79
CA ALA A 19 5.26 -10.40 -8.86
C ALA A 19 6.45 -11.06 -9.57
N ASP A 20 6.23 -11.72 -10.70
CA ASP A 20 7.31 -12.35 -11.47
C ASP A 20 8.19 -11.30 -12.14
N ASP A 21 7.60 -10.23 -12.69
CA ASP A 21 8.33 -9.08 -13.23
C ASP A 21 9.15 -8.36 -12.15
N ILE A 22 8.63 -8.16 -10.93
CA ILE A 22 9.43 -7.66 -9.79
C ILE A 22 10.61 -8.59 -9.50
N ASN A 23 10.39 -9.91 -9.52
CA ASN A 23 11.44 -10.89 -9.25
C ASN A 23 12.54 -10.86 -10.31
N SER A 24 12.17 -10.71 -11.59
CA SER A 24 13.12 -10.52 -12.70
C SER A 24 13.92 -9.24 -12.50
N MET A 25 13.27 -8.10 -12.19
CA MET A 25 13.98 -6.84 -11.95
C MET A 25 14.93 -6.89 -10.75
N ILE A 26 14.55 -7.59 -9.67
CA ILE A 26 15.43 -7.83 -8.52
C ILE A 26 16.64 -8.69 -8.93
N SER A 27 16.43 -9.72 -9.76
CA SER A 27 17.51 -10.58 -10.24
C SER A 27 18.47 -9.81 -11.16
N GLU A 28 17.96 -8.93 -12.00
CA GLU A 28 18.75 -8.03 -12.86
C GLU A 28 19.55 -7.00 -12.07
N ARG A 29 19.18 -6.72 -10.80
CA ARG A 29 19.84 -5.72 -9.97
C ARG A 29 21.34 -6.00 -9.78
N SER A 30 21.76 -7.27 -9.77
CA SER A 30 23.19 -7.64 -9.64
C SER A 30 24.03 -7.19 -10.84
N SER A 31 23.40 -6.91 -11.98
CA SER A 31 24.07 -6.40 -13.19
C SER A 31 24.35 -4.90 -13.13
N PHE A 32 23.77 -4.18 -12.16
CA PHE A 32 24.00 -2.75 -11.95
C PHE A 32 25.17 -2.53 -10.99
N PRO A 33 25.91 -1.41 -11.14
CA PRO A 33 26.94 -1.03 -10.17
C PRO A 33 26.32 -0.78 -8.79
N ALA A 34 27.14 -0.93 -7.75
CA ALA A 34 26.70 -0.83 -6.34
C ALA A 34 26.01 0.51 -6.01
N SER A 35 26.38 1.59 -6.70
CA SER A 35 25.77 2.90 -6.58
C SER A 35 25.79 3.62 -7.93
N GLY A 36 24.84 4.53 -8.11
CA GLY A 36 24.73 5.38 -9.30
C GLY A 36 23.29 5.81 -9.58
N PRO A 37 23.09 6.85 -10.40
CA PRO A 37 21.76 7.33 -10.76
C PRO A 37 20.89 6.24 -11.39
N GLU A 38 21.49 5.37 -12.21
CA GLU A 38 20.78 4.28 -12.87
C GLU A 38 20.36 3.18 -11.89
N THR A 39 21.26 2.77 -10.98
CA THR A 39 20.94 1.83 -9.89
C THR A 39 19.82 2.37 -9.00
N GLN A 40 19.82 3.67 -8.71
CA GLN A 40 18.76 4.32 -7.94
C GLN A 40 17.42 4.36 -8.68
N ARG A 41 17.44 4.65 -9.99
CA ARG A 41 16.24 4.62 -10.85
C ARG A 41 15.64 3.22 -10.90
N HIS A 42 16.48 2.21 -11.14
CA HIS A 42 16.06 0.79 -11.14
C HIS A 42 15.46 0.39 -9.80
N ALA A 43 16.16 0.66 -8.69
CA ALA A 43 15.64 0.38 -7.35
C ALA A 43 14.30 1.08 -7.08
N SER A 44 14.15 2.35 -7.48
CA SER A 44 12.91 3.11 -7.33
C SER A 44 11.76 2.53 -8.15
N ALA A 45 12.04 2.08 -9.38
CA ALA A 45 11.07 1.38 -10.22
C ALA A 45 10.57 0.08 -9.55
N ILE A 46 11.48 -0.71 -8.96
CA ILE A 46 11.10 -1.92 -8.23
C ILE A 46 10.22 -1.57 -7.01
N ARG A 47 10.62 -0.60 -6.18
CA ARG A 47 9.83 -0.17 -5.01
C ARG A 47 8.42 0.29 -5.39
N ARG A 48 8.29 1.01 -6.51
CA ARG A 48 6.99 1.43 -7.05
C ARG A 48 6.15 0.21 -7.43
N LYS A 49 6.71 -0.77 -8.14
CA LYS A 49 5.99 -2.00 -8.52
C LYS A 49 5.57 -2.82 -7.30
N ILE A 50 6.42 -2.93 -6.28
CA ILE A 50 6.09 -3.57 -4.98
C ILE A 50 4.88 -2.88 -4.32
N THR A 51 4.85 -1.55 -4.31
CA THR A 51 3.72 -0.77 -3.76
C THR A 51 2.41 -1.01 -4.53
N ILE A 52 2.50 -1.07 -5.86
CA ILE A 52 1.35 -1.38 -6.72
C ILE A 52 0.84 -2.80 -6.44
N LEU A 53 1.75 -3.77 -6.33
CA LEU A 53 1.40 -5.16 -6.01
C LEU A 53 0.70 -5.24 -4.65
N GLY A 54 1.24 -4.59 -3.61
CA GLY A 54 0.60 -4.53 -2.29
C GLY A 54 -0.85 -4.04 -2.37
N THR A 55 -1.09 -2.95 -3.08
CA THR A 55 -2.45 -2.40 -3.30
C THR A 55 -3.36 -3.36 -4.07
N ARG A 56 -2.84 -4.08 -5.07
CA ARG A 56 -3.62 -5.11 -5.78
C ARG A 56 -4.01 -6.27 -4.87
N LEU A 57 -3.14 -6.67 -3.94
CA LEU A 57 -3.44 -7.70 -2.95
C LEU A 57 -4.53 -7.25 -1.96
N ASP A 58 -4.50 -5.97 -1.53
CA ASP A 58 -5.55 -5.38 -0.71
C ASP A 58 -6.91 -5.42 -1.44
N SER A 59 -6.94 -5.05 -2.72
CA SER A 59 -8.12 -5.14 -3.59
C SER A 59 -8.61 -6.59 -3.77
N LEU A 60 -7.70 -7.55 -3.96
CA LEU A 60 -8.03 -8.98 -4.06
C LEU A 60 -8.65 -9.51 -2.77
N GLN A 61 -8.18 -9.06 -1.61
CA GLN A 61 -8.77 -9.40 -0.32
C GLN A 61 -10.18 -8.82 -0.18
N SER A 62 -10.38 -7.56 -0.57
CA SER A 62 -11.71 -6.93 -0.61
C SER A 62 -12.67 -7.69 -1.54
N LEU A 63 -12.23 -8.05 -2.75
CA LEU A 63 -13.03 -8.84 -3.69
C LEU A 63 -13.37 -10.21 -3.10
N LEU A 64 -12.42 -10.86 -2.42
CA LEU A 64 -12.64 -12.15 -1.77
C LEU A 64 -13.75 -12.09 -0.71
N SER A 65 -13.81 -10.99 0.07
CA SER A 65 -14.86 -10.77 1.08
C SER A 65 -16.27 -10.55 0.49
N LYS A 66 -16.34 -10.12 -0.77
CA LYS A 66 -17.60 -9.80 -1.49
C LYS A 66 -18.09 -10.95 -2.36
N LEU A 67 -17.35 -12.04 -2.48
CA LEU A 67 -17.76 -13.20 -3.26
C LEU A 67 -18.92 -13.93 -2.57
N PRO A 68 -19.92 -14.40 -3.32
CA PRO A 68 -20.95 -15.28 -2.77
C PRO A 68 -20.28 -16.52 -2.16
N VAL A 69 -20.87 -17.06 -1.10
CA VAL A 69 -20.35 -18.24 -0.39
C VAL A 69 -20.14 -19.38 -1.39
N LYS A 70 -18.89 -19.57 -1.78
CA LYS A 70 -18.44 -20.74 -2.54
C LYS A 70 -18.23 -21.91 -1.56
N SER A 71 -17.94 -23.09 -2.10
CA SER A 71 -17.41 -24.18 -1.28
C SER A 71 -16.26 -23.67 -0.41
N GLU A 72 -16.33 -23.94 0.89
CA GLU A 72 -15.34 -23.54 1.89
C GLU A 72 -13.91 -23.90 1.46
N LYS A 73 -13.74 -25.06 0.82
CA LYS A 73 -12.47 -25.52 0.25
C LYS A 73 -11.88 -24.54 -0.77
N GLU A 74 -12.70 -24.01 -1.68
CA GLU A 74 -12.26 -23.04 -2.69
C GLU A 74 -11.96 -21.68 -2.06
N MET A 75 -12.73 -21.27 -1.06
CA MET A 75 -12.47 -20.04 -0.33
C MET A 75 -11.15 -20.08 0.44
N ASN A 76 -10.88 -21.19 1.14
CA ASN A 76 -9.64 -21.41 1.86
C ASN A 76 -8.44 -21.45 0.90
N ARG A 77 -8.57 -22.18 -0.22
CA ARG A 77 -7.53 -22.18 -1.27
C ARG A 77 -7.17 -20.77 -1.74
N ARG A 78 -8.16 -19.90 -1.98
CA ARG A 78 -7.93 -18.52 -2.41
C ARG A 78 -7.22 -17.68 -1.34
N LYS A 79 -7.61 -17.84 -0.07
CA LYS A 79 -6.94 -17.20 1.07
C LYS A 79 -5.48 -17.62 1.15
N ASP A 80 -5.20 -18.92 1.03
CA ASP A 80 -3.84 -19.46 1.09
C ASP A 80 -2.97 -18.92 -0.05
N THR A 81 -3.48 -18.93 -1.29
CA THR A 81 -2.74 -18.38 -2.43
C THR A 81 -2.45 -16.88 -2.28
N LEU A 82 -3.40 -16.13 -1.71
CA LEU A 82 -3.22 -14.70 -1.46
C LEU A 82 -2.19 -14.45 -0.35
N ALA A 83 -2.23 -15.25 0.72
CA ALA A 83 -1.26 -15.19 1.82
C ALA A 83 0.16 -15.52 1.33
N ASN A 84 0.32 -16.52 0.47
CA ASN A 84 1.60 -16.86 -0.15
C ASN A 84 2.15 -15.69 -0.97
N LEU A 85 1.30 -15.04 -1.77
CA LEU A 85 1.70 -13.88 -2.57
C LEU A 85 2.03 -12.66 -1.70
N ARG A 86 1.31 -12.46 -0.59
CA ARG A 86 1.60 -11.46 0.45
C ARG A 86 2.98 -11.69 1.08
N SER A 87 3.29 -12.93 1.42
CA SER A 87 4.61 -13.31 1.94
C SER A 87 5.72 -13.02 0.92
N LYS A 88 5.52 -13.41 -0.36
CA LYS A 88 6.47 -13.15 -1.45
C LYS A 88 6.75 -11.65 -1.62
N VAL A 89 5.72 -10.80 -1.64
CA VAL A 89 5.93 -9.34 -1.79
C VAL A 89 6.61 -8.73 -0.56
N ASN A 90 6.34 -9.22 0.66
CA ASN A 90 7.03 -8.77 1.87
C ASN A 90 8.53 -9.15 1.83
N GLN A 91 8.86 -10.34 1.32
CA GLN A 91 10.26 -10.73 1.09
C GLN A 91 10.93 -9.82 0.05
N MET A 92 10.26 -9.54 -1.08
CA MET A 92 10.76 -8.59 -2.10
C MET A 92 10.95 -7.18 -1.56
N ALA A 93 10.06 -6.72 -0.67
CA ALA A 93 10.20 -5.42 0.00
C ALA A 93 11.42 -5.41 0.94
N SER A 94 11.67 -6.51 1.64
CA SER A 94 12.80 -6.67 2.55
C SER A 94 14.14 -6.65 1.83
N THR A 95 14.25 -7.23 0.62
CA THR A 95 15.49 -7.17 -0.19
C THR A 95 15.88 -5.73 -0.59
N LEU A 96 14.93 -4.79 -0.53
CA LEU A 96 15.13 -3.36 -0.82
C LEU A 96 15.11 -2.48 0.43
N ASN A 97 15.20 -3.08 1.62
CA ASN A 97 15.14 -2.42 2.93
C ASN A 97 13.86 -1.58 3.14
N MET A 98 12.72 -2.03 2.60
CA MET A 98 11.42 -1.39 2.82
C MET A 98 10.78 -1.91 4.11
N SER A 99 11.42 -1.68 5.25
CA SER A 99 11.03 -2.21 6.57
C SER A 99 9.59 -1.89 6.99
N ASN A 100 9.02 -0.76 6.55
CA ASN A 100 7.64 -0.36 6.88
C ASN A 100 6.58 -0.86 5.89
N PHE A 101 6.95 -1.63 4.86
CA PHE A 101 6.01 -2.09 3.84
C PHE A 101 4.88 -2.97 4.42
N ALA A 102 5.21 -3.87 5.35
CA ALA A 102 4.22 -4.72 6.01
C ALA A 102 3.30 -3.95 6.96
N ASN A 103 3.74 -2.81 7.48
CA ASN A 103 2.99 -1.94 8.41
C ASN A 103 2.21 -0.83 7.69
N ARG A 104 1.89 -1.01 6.39
CA ARG A 104 1.19 0.01 5.60
C ARG A 104 -0.16 0.42 6.21
N ASP A 105 -0.91 -0.52 6.77
CA ASP A 105 -2.17 -0.21 7.47
C ASP A 105 -1.96 0.76 8.64
N SER A 106 -0.82 0.68 9.32
CA SER A 106 -0.46 1.63 10.39
C SER A 106 -0.03 3.00 9.84
N LEU A 107 0.56 3.05 8.64
CA LEU A 107 0.99 4.31 8.00
C LEU A 107 -0.19 5.17 7.51
N LEU A 108 -1.29 4.54 7.11
CA LEU A 108 -2.48 5.26 6.66
C LEU A 108 -3.35 5.74 7.83
N GLY A 109 -3.01 5.34 9.07
CA GLY A 109 -3.81 5.58 10.26
C GLY A 109 -5.19 4.91 10.16
N PRO A 110 -6.00 4.95 11.23
CA PRO A 110 -7.42 4.66 11.11
C PRO A 110 -8.01 5.55 10.01
N GLU A 111 -8.89 5.01 9.16
CA GLU A 111 -9.59 5.72 8.07
C GLU A 111 -10.51 6.87 8.56
N ILE A 112 -10.40 7.24 9.83
CA ILE A 112 -11.04 8.38 10.46
C ILE A 112 -10.11 9.58 10.29
N LYS A 113 -9.94 10.04 9.05
CA LYS A 113 -9.63 11.48 8.90
C LYS A 113 -10.91 12.20 9.32
N PRO A 114 -10.90 13.07 10.36
CA PRO A 114 -12.02 13.98 10.54
C PRO A 114 -12.17 14.73 9.22
N ASP A 115 -13.40 14.79 8.71
CA ASP A 115 -13.69 15.45 7.44
C ASP A 115 -13.13 16.88 7.48
N ALA A 116 -12.02 17.09 6.78
CA ALA A 116 -11.32 18.37 6.79
C ALA A 116 -12.23 19.48 6.24
N MET A 117 -13.18 19.12 5.36
CA MET A 117 -14.15 20.03 4.80
C MET A 117 -15.20 20.47 5.83
N SER A 118 -15.68 19.56 6.69
CA SER A 118 -16.61 19.86 7.79
C SER A 118 -16.10 20.97 8.73
N ARG A 119 -14.79 21.01 9.01
CA ARG A 119 -14.19 22.04 9.88
C ARG A 119 -14.19 23.45 9.27
N THR A 120 -14.42 23.56 7.96
CA THR A 120 -14.42 24.84 7.22
C THR A 120 -15.81 25.41 6.95
N VAL A 121 -16.87 24.62 7.21
CA VAL A 121 -18.24 25.05 6.95
C VAL A 121 -18.61 26.24 7.84
N GLY A 122 -19.01 27.35 7.22
CA GLY A 122 -19.47 28.55 7.93
C GLY A 122 -18.37 29.48 8.43
N LEU A 123 -17.09 29.20 8.14
CA LEU A 123 -16.01 30.15 8.43
C LEU A 123 -15.91 31.22 7.34
N ASP A 124 -15.73 32.46 7.76
CA ASP A 124 -15.32 33.56 6.88
C ASP A 124 -13.80 33.52 6.65
N ASN A 125 -13.27 34.45 5.85
CA ASN A 125 -11.84 34.51 5.55
C ASN A 125 -10.97 34.64 6.82
N SER A 126 -11.44 35.40 7.82
CA SER A 126 -10.73 35.51 9.10
C SER A 126 -10.76 34.20 9.88
N GLY A 127 -11.93 33.53 9.92
CA GLY A 127 -12.09 32.21 10.52
C GLY A 127 -11.20 31.13 9.89
N LEU A 128 -11.06 31.13 8.56
CA LEU A 128 -10.17 30.20 7.85
C LEU A 128 -8.70 30.40 8.21
N VAL A 129 -8.24 31.65 8.27
CA VAL A 129 -6.87 31.98 8.68
C VAL A 129 -6.64 31.60 10.15
N GLY A 130 -7.64 31.79 11.02
CA GLY A 130 -7.60 31.33 12.40
C GLY A 130 -7.44 29.81 12.51
N LEU A 131 -8.24 29.06 11.75
CA LEU A 131 -8.16 27.60 11.68
C LEU A 131 -6.79 27.12 11.18
N GLN A 132 -6.23 27.79 10.17
CA GLN A 132 -4.89 27.47 9.66
C GLN A 132 -3.81 27.63 10.75
N ARG A 133 -3.83 28.73 11.51
CA ARG A 133 -2.88 28.93 12.62
C ARG A 133 -3.04 27.89 13.72
N GLN A 134 -4.27 27.51 14.03
CA GLN A 134 -4.55 26.45 15.00
C GLN A 134 -3.96 25.12 14.54
N ILE A 135 -4.14 24.74 13.27
CA ILE A 135 -3.58 23.51 12.71
C ILE A 135 -2.04 23.54 12.76
N MET A 136 -1.41 24.67 12.41
CA MET A 136 0.04 24.81 12.51
C MET A 136 0.53 24.59 13.94
N LYS A 137 -0.15 25.17 14.93
CA LYS A 137 0.20 24.97 16.34
C LYS A 137 0.02 23.51 16.79
N GLU A 138 -1.10 22.87 16.42
CA GLU A 138 -1.35 21.45 16.74
C GLU A 138 -0.27 20.53 16.15
N GLN A 139 0.23 20.86 14.95
CA GLN A 139 1.33 20.13 14.31
C GLN A 139 2.66 20.36 15.03
N ASP A 140 2.99 21.60 15.38
CA ASP A 140 4.21 21.93 16.11
C ASP A 140 4.25 21.25 17.49
N ASP A 141 3.14 21.28 18.23
CA ASP A 141 3.00 20.58 19.53
C ASP A 141 3.12 19.05 19.36
N GLY A 142 2.69 18.52 18.22
CA GLY A 142 2.85 17.11 17.86
C GLY A 142 4.31 16.74 17.59
N LEU A 143 5.04 17.60 16.87
CA LEU A 143 6.47 17.42 16.60
C LEU A 143 7.28 17.46 17.89
N GLU A 144 6.99 18.39 18.81
CA GLU A 144 7.69 18.48 20.11
C GLU A 144 7.54 17.20 20.94
N LYS A 145 6.38 16.54 20.87
CA LYS A 145 6.15 15.25 21.56
C LYS A 145 6.95 14.10 20.93
N LEU A 146 7.21 14.15 19.62
CA LEU A 146 8.02 13.16 18.93
C LEU A 146 9.52 13.35 19.20
N GLU A 147 9.98 14.59 19.42
CA GLU A 147 11.38 14.89 19.77
C GLU A 147 11.76 14.42 21.19
N ARG A 148 10.77 14.19 22.06
CA ARG A 148 10.97 13.73 23.45
C ARG A 148 10.93 12.20 23.60
N LEU A 149 10.78 11.45 22.50
CA LEU A 149 10.83 9.99 22.43
C LEU A 149 12.21 9.50 21.96
#